data_AF-T0S5I8-F1
#
_entry.id   AF-T0S5I8-F1
#
_cell.length_a   1.000
_cell.length_b   1.000
_cell.length_c   1.000
_cell.angle_alpha   90.00
_cell.angle_beta   90.00
_cell.angle_gamma   90.00
#
_symmetry.space_group_name_H-M   'P 1'
#
loop_
_entity.id
_entity.type
_entity.pdbx_description
1 polymer ?
#
loop_
_entity_poly.entity_id
_entity_poly.type
_entity_poly.pdbx_seq_one_letter_code
_entity_poly.pdbx_strand_id
1 'polypeptide(L)'
;MAGAKGTQFTFGYVERFNQMEQHIKQQPDVSNLSPELQMFNQMFQAVANQEQKLLEVNDKVDNISEIVALNTANWRNETGNFIRKIALKQGGGVAFKEINQQIYAEVERRGGFKFNIRLRNMQTRQIEKGYSKSAVKKLNKLDVIEADKKATQIYIQVVKEFAIKYQVELA
;
A
#
# COMPACT_ATOMS: atom_id res chain seq x y z
N MET A 1 26.52 -24.89 -37.35
CA MET A 1 26.71 -23.46 -37.70
C MET A 1 25.76 -22.66 -36.83
N ALA A 2 26.24 -21.76 -35.99
CA ALA A 2 25.37 -20.94 -35.14
C ALA A 2 24.43 -20.12 -36.02
N GLY A 3 23.10 -20.25 -35.81
CA GLY A 3 22.10 -19.57 -36.64
C GLY A 3 22.14 -18.06 -36.46
N ALA A 4 21.65 -17.31 -37.46
CA ALA A 4 21.71 -15.84 -37.52
C ALA A 4 21.24 -15.12 -36.23
N LYS A 5 20.28 -15.71 -35.48
CA LYS A 5 19.81 -15.20 -34.20
C LYS A 5 20.85 -15.29 -33.06
N GLY A 6 21.69 -16.33 -33.08
CA GLY A 6 22.79 -16.48 -32.13
C GLY A 6 23.89 -15.44 -32.34
N THR A 7 24.21 -15.13 -33.61
CA THR A 7 25.18 -14.09 -33.97
C THR A 7 24.68 -12.68 -33.61
N GLN A 8 23.38 -12.41 -33.73
CA GLN A 8 22.79 -11.14 -33.30
C GLN A 8 22.81 -10.97 -31.79
N PHE A 9 22.54 -12.03 -31.03
CA PHE A 9 22.62 -12.01 -29.58
C PHE A 9 24.05 -11.74 -29.09
N THR A 10 25.05 -12.44 -29.65
CA THR A 10 26.45 -12.23 -29.27
C THR A 10 26.93 -10.83 -29.63
N PHE A 11 26.53 -10.29 -30.78
CA PHE A 11 26.85 -8.92 -31.17
C PHE A 11 26.29 -7.89 -30.18
N GLY A 12 24.99 -7.99 -29.84
CA GLY A 12 24.38 -7.07 -28.87
C GLY A 12 24.96 -7.20 -27.46
N TYR A 13 25.35 -8.40 -27.05
CA TYR A 13 26.01 -8.63 -25.77
C TYR A 13 27.41 -8.00 -25.71
N VAL A 14 28.22 -8.21 -26.76
CA VAL A 14 29.57 -7.63 -26.86
C VAL A 14 29.53 -6.11 -26.90
N GLU A 15 28.55 -5.54 -27.62
CA GLU A 15 28.36 -4.09 -27.68
C GLU A 15 28.03 -3.50 -26.30
N ARG A 16 27.09 -4.10 -25.56
CA ARG A 16 26.75 -3.70 -24.19
C ARG A 16 27.91 -3.86 -23.21
N PHE A 17 28.68 -4.94 -23.34
CA PHE A 17 29.87 -5.18 -22.53
C PHE A 17 30.93 -4.08 -22.76
N ASN A 18 31.19 -3.72 -24.02
CA ASN A 18 32.14 -2.67 -24.37
C ASN A 18 31.69 -1.29 -23.86
N GLN A 19 30.38 -1.00 -23.89
CA GLN A 19 29.81 0.22 -23.30
C GLN A 19 30.02 0.26 -21.79
N MET A 20 29.81 -0.86 -21.09
CA MET A 20 30.07 -0.98 -19.65
C MET A 20 31.56 -0.79 -19.33
N GLU A 21 32.45 -1.43 -20.10
CA GLU A 21 33.92 -1.26 -19.97
C GLU A 21 34.35 0.20 -20.13
N GLN A 22 33.81 0.91 -21.12
CA GLN A 22 34.12 2.32 -21.33
C GLN A 22 33.62 3.19 -20.18
N HIS A 23 32.43 2.91 -19.63
CA HIS A 23 31.93 3.61 -18.45
C HIS A 23 32.77 3.36 -17.20
N ILE A 24 33.24 2.13 -16.99
CA ILE A 24 34.13 1.79 -15.86
C ILE A 24 35.49 2.49 -16.01
N LYS A 25 36.06 2.52 -17.22
CA LYS A 25 37.33 3.23 -17.50
C LYS A 25 37.25 4.75 -17.38
N GLN A 26 36.05 5.32 -17.54
CA GLN A 26 35.80 6.75 -17.33
C GLN A 26 35.52 7.10 -15.86
N GLN A 27 35.26 6.11 -14.99
CA GLN A 27 35.21 6.37 -13.56
C GLN A 27 36.64 6.66 -13.07
N PRO A 28 36.85 7.74 -12.29
CA PRO A 28 38.15 8.01 -11.72
C PRO A 28 38.59 6.81 -10.85
N ASP A 29 39.80 6.32 -11.08
CA ASP A 29 40.40 5.22 -10.31
C ASP A 29 40.71 5.70 -8.89
N VAL A 30 39.73 5.53 -8.01
CA VAL A 30 39.78 5.96 -6.61
C VAL A 30 40.76 5.13 -5.76
N SER A 31 41.28 4.04 -6.31
CA SER A 31 42.24 3.12 -5.67
C SER A 31 43.65 3.73 -5.52
N ASN A 32 43.98 4.73 -6.35
CA ASN A 32 45.27 5.43 -6.36
C ASN A 32 45.23 6.79 -5.64
N LEU A 33 44.10 7.14 -5.01
CA LEU A 33 43.98 8.35 -4.19
C LEU A 33 44.78 8.21 -2.89
N SER A 34 45.24 9.33 -2.32
CA SER A 34 45.88 9.31 -1.00
C SER A 34 44.91 8.70 0.03
N PRO A 35 45.41 8.08 1.11
CA PRO A 35 44.55 7.53 2.16
C PRO A 35 43.50 8.52 2.67
N GLU A 36 43.84 9.82 2.76
CA GLU A 36 42.88 10.88 3.13
C GLU A 36 41.77 11.06 2.08
N LEU A 37 42.11 11.04 0.78
CA LEU A 37 41.12 11.20 -0.30
C LEU A 37 40.24 9.96 -0.48
N GLN A 38 40.77 8.75 -0.23
CA GLN A 38 39.97 7.53 -0.18
C GLN A 38 38.95 7.58 0.97
N MET A 39 39.38 8.03 2.14
CA MET A 39 38.52 8.25 3.30
C MET A 39 37.42 9.27 2.98
N PHE A 40 37.78 10.38 2.32
CA PHE A 40 36.83 11.44 1.96
C PHE A 40 35.77 10.95 0.95
N ASN A 41 36.17 10.15 -0.04
CA ASN A 41 35.24 9.52 -0.97
C ASN A 41 34.27 8.55 -0.27
N GLN A 42 34.78 7.71 0.65
CA GLN A 42 33.92 6.83 1.46
C GLN A 42 32.94 7.64 2.31
N MET A 43 33.39 8.74 2.91
CA MET A 43 32.52 9.64 3.67
C MET A 43 31.45 10.28 2.79
N PHE A 44 31.79 10.75 1.59
CA PHE A 44 30.80 11.26 0.63
C PHE A 44 29.77 10.22 0.22
N GLN A 45 30.20 9.00 -0.08
CA GLN A 45 29.28 7.91 -0.42
C GLN A 45 28.36 7.59 0.76
N ALA A 46 28.88 7.58 1.99
CA ALA A 46 28.07 7.39 3.19
C ALA A 46 27.03 8.51 3.38
N VAL A 47 27.42 9.78 3.17
CA VAL A 47 26.51 10.93 3.23
C VAL A 47 25.44 10.85 2.14
N ALA A 48 25.83 10.58 0.89
CA ALA A 48 24.88 10.43 -0.21
C ALA A 48 23.87 9.30 0.03
N ASN A 49 24.34 8.15 0.53
CA ASN A 49 23.46 7.04 0.92
C ASN A 49 22.52 7.42 2.08
N GLN A 50 22.99 8.26 3.01
CA GLN A 50 22.17 8.74 4.12
C GLN A 50 21.11 9.73 3.65
N GLU A 51 21.45 10.66 2.74
CA GLU A 51 20.49 11.57 2.11
C GLU A 51 19.39 10.81 1.37
N GLN A 52 19.74 9.79 0.59
CA GLN A 52 18.76 8.94 -0.09
C GLN A 52 17.80 8.27 0.89
N LYS A 53 18.32 7.70 1.99
CA LYS A 53 17.47 7.11 3.04
C LYS A 53 16.58 8.13 3.73
N LEU A 54 17.05 9.36 3.91
CA LEU A 54 16.23 10.44 4.47
C LEU A 54 15.08 10.83 3.55
N LEU A 55 15.32 10.87 2.22
CA LEU A 55 14.25 11.09 1.24
C LEU A 55 13.19 9.98 1.32
N GLU A 56 13.59 8.71 1.32
CA GLU A 56 12.65 7.59 1.47
C GLU A 56 11.86 7.63 2.79
N VAL A 57 12.46 8.13 3.87
CA VAL A 57 11.78 8.29 5.16
C VAL A 57 10.77 9.43 5.08
N ASN A 58 11.13 10.57 4.48
CA ASN A 58 10.22 11.69 4.29
C ASN A 58 8.99 11.27 3.46
N ASP A 59 9.20 10.55 2.34
CA ASP A 59 8.10 10.06 1.50
C ASP A 59 7.14 9.15 2.29
N LYS A 60 7.69 8.29 3.16
CA LYS A 60 6.87 7.42 4.04
C LYS A 60 6.09 8.23 5.08
N VAL A 61 6.70 9.28 5.63
CA VAL A 61 6.06 10.17 6.61
C VAL A 61 4.94 10.98 5.95
N ASP A 62 5.16 11.48 4.74
CA ASP A 62 4.16 12.22 3.98
C ASP A 62 2.96 11.33 3.66
N ASN A 63 3.20 10.10 3.16
CA ASN A 63 2.14 9.14 2.90
C ASN A 63 1.33 8.77 4.17
N ILE A 64 1.99 8.63 5.33
CA ILE A 64 1.28 8.42 6.61
C ILE A 64 0.42 9.65 6.95
N SER A 65 0.98 10.85 6.80
CA SER A 65 0.29 12.11 7.10
C SER A 65 -0.97 12.26 6.25
N GLU A 66 -0.89 11.94 4.96
CA GLU A 66 -2.04 11.94 4.06
C GLU A 66 -3.11 10.90 4.46
N ILE A 67 -2.71 9.66 4.78
CA ILE A 67 -3.65 8.63 5.25
C ILE A 67 -4.38 9.10 6.53
N VAL A 68 -3.66 9.72 7.46
CA VAL A 68 -4.22 10.24 8.70
C VAL A 68 -5.15 11.42 8.44
N ALA A 69 -4.79 12.33 7.53
CA ALA A 69 -5.54 13.54 7.20
C ALA A 69 -6.86 13.30 6.44
N LEU A 70 -7.06 12.12 5.84
CA LEU A 70 -8.28 11.83 5.06
C LEU A 70 -9.58 12.12 5.82
N ASN A 71 -10.46 12.86 5.14
CA ASN A 71 -11.72 13.35 5.67
C ASN A 71 -12.84 12.30 5.57
N THR A 72 -13.87 12.42 6.40
CA THR A 72 -14.96 11.45 6.52
C THR A 72 -16.09 11.62 5.49
N ALA A 73 -16.04 12.62 4.62
CA ALA A 73 -17.13 12.93 3.69
C ALA A 73 -17.43 11.78 2.69
N ASN A 74 -16.38 11.12 2.18
CA ASN A 74 -16.51 10.00 1.23
C ASN A 74 -15.87 8.72 1.78
N TRP A 75 -15.95 8.54 3.10
CA TRP A 75 -15.23 7.50 3.83
C TRP A 75 -15.43 6.10 3.24
N ARG A 76 -16.62 5.79 2.73
CA ARG A 76 -16.96 4.44 2.22
C ARG A 76 -16.16 4.08 0.98
N ASN A 77 -15.98 5.03 0.06
CA ASN A 77 -15.18 4.80 -1.15
C ASN A 77 -13.69 4.79 -0.82
N GLU A 78 -13.23 5.70 0.03
CA GLU A 78 -11.83 5.81 0.43
C GLU A 78 -11.34 4.57 1.19
N THR A 79 -12.09 4.14 2.21
CA THR A 79 -11.80 2.91 2.94
C THR A 79 -11.83 1.69 2.02
N GLY A 80 -12.79 1.62 1.09
CA GLY A 80 -12.82 0.58 0.07
C GLY A 80 -11.60 0.58 -0.86
N ASN A 81 -11.09 1.75 -1.25
CA ASN A 81 -9.86 1.90 -2.02
C ASN A 81 -8.65 1.37 -1.23
N PHE A 82 -8.53 1.73 0.05
CA PHE A 82 -7.46 1.23 0.90
C PHE A 82 -7.47 -0.27 1.03
N ILE A 83 -8.62 -0.87 1.32
CA ILE A 83 -8.73 -2.32 1.48
C ILE A 83 -8.35 -3.04 0.19
N ARG A 84 -8.74 -2.50 -0.98
CA ARG A 84 -8.30 -3.02 -2.28
C ARG A 84 -6.79 -2.93 -2.48
N LYS A 85 -6.18 -1.77 -2.19
CA LYS A 85 -4.72 -1.59 -2.29
C LYS A 85 -3.96 -2.54 -1.33
N ILE A 86 -4.44 -2.73 -0.10
CA ILE A 86 -3.89 -3.71 0.85
C ILE A 86 -3.95 -5.11 0.26
N ALA A 87 -5.13 -5.51 -0.24
CA ALA A 87 -5.32 -6.84 -0.82
C ALA A 87 -4.41 -7.08 -2.03
N LEU A 88 -4.21 -6.07 -2.88
CA LEU A 88 -3.28 -6.14 -4.01
C LEU A 88 -1.84 -6.37 -3.55
N LYS A 89 -1.36 -5.65 -2.52
CA LYS A 89 -0.02 -5.88 -1.94
C LYS A 89 0.13 -7.29 -1.34
N GLN A 90 -0.96 -7.88 -0.84
CA GLN A 90 -0.96 -9.18 -0.15
C GLN A 90 -1.26 -10.41 -1.05
N GLY A 91 -1.38 -10.24 -2.37
CA GLY A 91 -1.59 -11.37 -3.29
C GLY A 91 -2.99 -11.51 -3.90
N GLY A 92 -3.83 -10.46 -3.84
CA GLY A 92 -5.06 -10.34 -4.62
C GLY A 92 -6.36 -10.78 -3.92
N GLY A 93 -7.26 -11.42 -4.66
CA GLY A 93 -8.69 -11.55 -4.28
C GLY A 93 -8.98 -12.31 -2.98
N VAL A 94 -8.18 -13.34 -2.65
CA VAL A 94 -8.33 -14.08 -1.37
C VAL A 94 -7.98 -13.18 -0.19
N ALA A 95 -6.91 -12.41 -0.31
CA ALA A 95 -6.47 -11.45 0.70
C ALA A 95 -7.53 -10.38 0.97
N PHE A 96 -8.33 -9.96 -0.04
CA PHE A 96 -9.39 -8.97 0.16
C PHE A 96 -10.43 -9.44 1.20
N LYS A 97 -10.88 -10.70 1.11
CA LYS A 97 -11.87 -11.24 2.04
C LYS A 97 -11.31 -11.33 3.46
N GLU A 98 -10.08 -11.81 3.59
CA GLU A 98 -9.39 -11.96 4.87
C GLU A 98 -9.15 -10.61 5.56
N ILE A 99 -8.65 -9.62 4.82
CA ILE A 99 -8.42 -8.27 5.33
C ILE A 99 -9.73 -7.62 5.76
N ASN A 100 -10.80 -7.74 4.97
CA ASN A 100 -12.12 -7.25 5.40
C ASN A 100 -12.59 -7.93 6.70
N GLN A 101 -12.40 -9.25 6.83
CA GLN A 101 -12.76 -9.97 8.04
C GLN A 101 -11.97 -9.47 9.25
N GLN A 102 -10.66 -9.26 9.11
CA GLN A 102 -9.80 -8.72 10.16
C GLN A 102 -10.23 -7.30 10.57
N ILE A 103 -10.53 -6.44 9.60
CA ILE A 103 -11.00 -5.06 9.85
C ILE A 103 -12.33 -5.09 10.61
N TYR A 104 -13.33 -5.86 10.15
CA TYR A 104 -14.61 -5.94 10.86
C TYR A 104 -14.46 -6.50 12.26
N ALA A 105 -13.62 -7.54 12.45
CA ALA A 105 -13.36 -8.11 13.77
C ALA A 105 -12.72 -7.09 14.71
N GLU A 106 -11.76 -6.30 14.21
CA GLU A 106 -11.09 -5.27 15.00
C GLU A 106 -12.04 -4.12 15.38
N VAL A 107 -12.93 -3.73 14.46
CA VAL A 107 -13.97 -2.72 14.73
C VAL A 107 -14.99 -3.24 15.76
N GLU A 108 -15.40 -4.50 15.65
CA GLU A 108 -16.28 -5.15 16.65
C GLU A 108 -15.59 -5.23 18.02
N ARG A 109 -14.29 -5.57 18.06
CA ARG A 109 -13.48 -5.62 19.28
C ARG A 109 -13.37 -4.26 19.97
N ARG A 110 -13.08 -3.19 19.23
CA ARG A 110 -12.93 -1.82 19.79
C ARG A 110 -14.27 -1.21 20.19
N GLY A 111 -15.29 -1.43 19.38
CA GLY A 111 -16.59 -0.79 19.55
C GLY A 111 -17.60 -1.59 20.39
N GLY A 112 -17.30 -2.86 20.70
CA GLY A 112 -18.27 -3.77 21.31
C GLY A 112 -19.47 -4.06 20.40
N PHE A 113 -19.29 -3.94 19.09
CA PHE A 113 -20.37 -4.08 18.11
C PHE A 113 -20.59 -5.56 17.75
N LYS A 114 -21.83 -5.86 17.36
CA LYS A 114 -22.21 -7.16 16.76
C LYS A 114 -22.88 -6.89 15.42
N PHE A 115 -22.09 -6.62 14.39
CA PHE A 115 -22.58 -6.18 13.07
C PHE A 115 -23.50 -7.21 12.42
N ASN A 116 -23.23 -8.51 12.60
CA ASN A 116 -24.12 -9.55 12.07
C ASN A 116 -25.53 -9.49 12.70
N ILE A 117 -25.63 -9.21 14.00
CA ILE A 117 -26.93 -9.06 14.68
C ILE A 117 -27.60 -7.76 14.24
N ARG A 118 -26.85 -6.66 14.23
CA ARG A 118 -27.37 -5.35 13.81
C ARG A 118 -27.86 -5.36 12.37
N LEU A 119 -27.18 -6.06 11.47
CA LEU A 119 -27.59 -6.23 10.07
C LEU A 119 -28.93 -6.97 9.97
N ARG A 120 -29.07 -8.10 10.70
CA ARG A 120 -30.36 -8.82 10.75
C ARG A 120 -31.48 -7.94 11.29
N ASN A 121 -31.23 -7.21 12.39
CA ASN A 121 -32.22 -6.30 12.96
C ASN A 121 -32.60 -5.17 11.97
N MET A 122 -31.63 -4.64 11.23
CA MET A 122 -31.88 -3.63 10.19
C MET A 122 -32.72 -4.22 9.04
N GLN A 123 -32.43 -5.44 8.61
CA GLN A 123 -33.20 -6.15 7.59
C GLN A 123 -34.65 -6.39 8.05
N THR A 124 -34.86 -6.89 9.28
CA THR A 124 -36.18 -7.09 9.87
C THR A 124 -36.98 -5.78 9.90
N ARG A 125 -36.37 -4.68 10.38
CA ARG A 125 -37.01 -3.36 10.42
C ARG A 125 -37.40 -2.84 9.03
N GLN A 126 -36.61 -3.11 7.99
CA GLN A 126 -36.96 -2.71 6.63
C GLN A 126 -38.09 -3.57 6.06
N ILE A 127 -38.13 -4.88 6.36
CA ILE A 127 -39.26 -5.75 5.99
C ILE A 127 -40.55 -5.24 6.64
N GLU A 128 -40.52 -4.93 7.94
CA GLU A 128 -41.66 -4.40 8.69
C GLU A 128 -42.16 -3.06 8.13
N LYS A 129 -41.24 -2.22 7.61
CA LYS A 129 -41.57 -0.96 6.92
C LYS A 129 -42.09 -1.15 5.48
N GLY A 130 -42.18 -2.38 4.98
CA GLY A 130 -42.71 -2.68 3.65
C GLY A 130 -41.70 -2.52 2.50
N TYR A 131 -40.39 -2.46 2.78
CA TYR A 131 -39.40 -2.45 1.71
C TYR A 131 -39.41 -3.76 0.92
N SER A 132 -39.06 -3.69 -0.37
CA SER A 132 -38.99 -4.87 -1.23
C SER A 132 -37.91 -5.86 -0.76
N LYS A 133 -38.14 -7.16 -1.03
CA LYS A 133 -37.16 -8.22 -0.73
C LYS A 133 -35.78 -7.96 -1.36
N SER A 134 -35.74 -7.34 -2.54
CA SER A 134 -34.50 -7.00 -3.23
C SER A 134 -33.74 -5.86 -2.56
N ALA A 135 -34.43 -4.84 -2.02
CA ALA A 135 -33.81 -3.75 -1.26
C ALA A 135 -33.18 -4.28 0.03
N VAL A 136 -33.91 -5.10 0.79
CA VAL A 136 -33.43 -5.71 2.04
C VAL A 136 -32.21 -6.61 1.81
N LYS A 137 -32.18 -7.36 0.71
CA LYS A 137 -31.05 -8.25 0.36
C LYS A 137 -29.75 -7.49 0.04
N LYS A 138 -29.84 -6.24 -0.43
CA LYS A 138 -28.65 -5.42 -0.74
C LYS A 138 -27.98 -4.85 0.51
N LEU A 139 -28.66 -4.86 1.66
CA LEU A 139 -28.10 -4.39 2.91
C LEU A 139 -26.85 -5.19 3.32
N ASN A 140 -25.86 -4.47 3.80
CA ASN A 140 -24.57 -5.01 4.20
C ASN A 140 -24.05 -4.32 5.48
N LYS A 141 -22.89 -4.79 5.98
CA LYS A 141 -22.30 -4.27 7.22
C LYS A 141 -21.94 -2.79 7.15
N LEU A 142 -21.57 -2.27 5.98
CA LEU A 142 -21.26 -0.84 5.83
C LEU A 142 -22.51 0.02 6.03
N ASP A 143 -23.69 -0.43 5.63
CA ASP A 143 -24.94 0.30 5.87
C ASP A 143 -25.27 0.36 7.37
N VAL A 144 -24.95 -0.70 8.11
CA VAL A 144 -25.06 -0.73 9.57
C VAL A 144 -24.07 0.23 10.23
N ILE A 145 -22.85 0.31 9.70
CA ILE A 145 -21.80 1.22 10.17
C ILE A 145 -22.20 2.68 9.89
N GLU A 146 -22.74 2.96 8.70
CA GLU A 146 -23.19 4.28 8.27
C GLU A 146 -24.33 4.83 9.13
N ALA A 147 -25.21 3.94 9.62
CA ALA A 147 -26.29 4.29 10.53
C ALA A 147 -25.82 4.67 11.95
N ASP A 148 -24.56 4.41 12.32
CA ASP A 148 -24.00 4.68 13.65
C ASP A 148 -22.69 5.50 13.52
N LYS A 149 -22.76 6.79 13.89
CA LYS A 149 -21.62 7.72 13.81
C LYS A 149 -20.38 7.19 14.55
N LYS A 150 -20.56 6.50 15.69
CA LYS A 150 -19.44 5.93 16.45
C LYS A 150 -18.84 4.74 15.71
N ALA A 151 -19.68 3.87 15.14
CA ALA A 151 -19.20 2.76 14.32
C ALA A 151 -18.44 3.25 13.08
N THR A 152 -18.94 4.30 12.42
CA THR A 152 -18.27 4.92 11.27
C THR A 152 -16.87 5.43 11.64
N GLN A 153 -16.74 6.18 12.73
CA GLN A 153 -15.45 6.71 13.18
C GLN A 153 -14.45 5.60 13.52
N ILE A 154 -14.88 4.58 14.27
CA ILE A 154 -14.01 3.44 14.61
C ILE A 154 -13.61 2.67 13.35
N TYR A 155 -14.53 2.48 12.40
CA TYR A 155 -14.24 1.79 11.14
C TYR A 155 -13.17 2.54 10.33
N ILE A 156 -13.32 3.85 10.14
CA ILE A 156 -12.34 4.68 9.43
C ILE A 156 -10.97 4.59 10.10
N GLN A 157 -10.92 4.73 11.42
CA GLN A 157 -9.69 4.65 12.18
C GLN A 157 -8.98 3.31 12.00
N VAL A 158 -9.71 2.19 12.11
CA VAL A 158 -9.15 0.85 11.90
C VAL A 158 -8.64 0.68 10.47
N VAL A 159 -9.40 1.13 9.46
CA VAL A 159 -8.94 1.01 8.07
C VAL A 159 -7.67 1.82 7.82
N LYS A 160 -7.56 3.04 8.37
CA LYS A 160 -6.34 3.87 8.27
C LYS A 160 -5.13 3.18 8.90
N GLU A 161 -5.29 2.60 10.09
CA GLU A 161 -4.23 1.84 10.76
C GLU A 161 -3.79 0.63 9.95
N PHE A 162 -4.74 -0.09 9.33
CA PHE A 162 -4.42 -1.17 8.41
C PHE A 162 -3.68 -0.65 7.16
N ALA A 163 -4.09 0.47 6.59
CA ALA A 163 -3.39 1.08 5.46
C ALA A 163 -1.93 1.42 5.80
N ILE A 164 -1.69 1.99 6.99
CA ILE A 164 -0.33 2.27 7.48
C ILE A 164 0.46 0.98 7.72
N LYS A 165 -0.14 -0.04 8.36
CA LYS A 165 0.50 -1.34 8.64
C LYS A 165 0.99 -2.03 7.36
N TYR A 166 0.21 -1.95 6.28
CA TYR A 166 0.54 -2.55 4.99
C TYR A 166 1.24 -1.58 4.03
N GLN A 167 1.67 -0.41 4.52
CA GLN A 167 2.39 0.62 3.76
C GLN A 167 1.69 0.94 2.44
N VAL A 168 0.38 1.16 2.47
CA VAL A 168 -0.38 1.51 1.28
C VAL A 168 0.01 2.90 0.82
N GLU A 169 0.31 3.05 -0.47
CA GLU A 169 0.61 4.34 -1.09
C GLU A 169 -0.67 4.99 -1.62
N LEU A 170 -0.87 6.26 -1.26
CA LEU A 170 -1.84 7.15 -1.90
C LEU A 170 -1.28 7.64 -3.24
N ALA A 171 -1.29 6.75 -4.24
CA ALA A 171 -1.15 7.16 -5.65
C ALA A 171 -2.20 8.20 -6.04
#